data_AF-A0A1V2QVG0-F1
#
_entry.id   AF-A0A1V2QVG0-F1
#
_cell.length_a   1.000
_cell.length_b   1.000
_cell.length_c   1.000
_cell.angle_alpha   90.00
_cell.angle_beta   90.00
_cell.angle_gamma   90.00
#
_symmetry.space_group_name_H-M   'P 1'
#
loop_
_entity.id
_entity.type
_entity.pdbx_description
1 polymer ?
#
loop_
_entity_poly.entity_id
_entity_poly.type
_entity_poly.pdbx_seq_one_letter_code
_entity_poly.pdbx_strand_id
1 'polypeptide(L)' 'MKSVLDRYVSHYNHRRPHRARQLTPRRPDHPIPQSNHTAVRRRPVIGGLINEYEPAAA' A
#
# COMPACT_ATOMS: atom_id res chain seq x y z
N MET A 1 -20.70 -9.35 3.44
CA MET A 1 -19.61 -9.76 4.37
C MET A 1 -18.45 -10.43 3.64
N LYS A 2 -18.66 -11.52 2.91
CA LYS A 2 -17.56 -12.28 2.25
C LYS A 2 -16.73 -11.44 1.26
N SER A 3 -17.38 -10.58 0.47
CA SER A 3 -16.71 -9.67 -0.49
C SER A 3 -15.76 -8.66 0.15
N VAL A 4 -16.04 -8.21 1.38
CA VAL A 4 -15.16 -7.29 2.13
C VAL A 4 -13.89 -8.03 2.56
N LEU A 5 -14.05 -9.26 3.05
CA LEU A 5 -12.93 -10.11 3.45
C LEU A 5 -12.07 -10.51 2.25
N ASP A 6 -12.67 -10.86 1.11
CA ASP A 6 -11.93 -11.19 -0.10
C ASP A 6 -11.09 -10.00 -0.59
N ARG A 7 -11.66 -8.78 -0.54
CA ARG A 7 -10.95 -7.55 -0.92
C ARG A 7 -9.86 -7.19 0.09
N TYR A 8 -10.07 -7.44 1.37
CA TYR A 8 -9.08 -7.27 2.42
C TYR A 8 -7.89 -8.21 2.21
N VAL A 9 -8.17 -9.51 2.04
CA VAL A 9 -7.16 -10.55 1.82
C VAL A 9 -6.38 -10.28 0.54
N SER A 10 -7.07 -9.96 -0.55
CA SER A 10 -6.42 -9.59 -1.83
C SER A 10 -5.51 -8.37 -1.67
N HIS A 11 -5.98 -7.32 -1.00
CA HIS A 11 -5.17 -6.11 -0.76
C HIS A 11 -3.86 -6.43 -0.01
N TYR A 12 -3.94 -7.14 1.12
CA TYR A 12 -2.75 -7.49 1.91
C TYR A 12 -1.83 -8.50 1.21
N ASN A 13 -2.40 -9.47 0.48
CA ASN A 13 -1.62 -10.47 -0.25
C ASN A 13 -0.93 -9.91 -1.49
N HIS A 14 -1.47 -8.84 -2.11
CA HIS A 14 -0.90 -8.23 -3.30
C HIS A 14 0.17 -7.19 -2.94
N ARG A 15 -0.04 -6.38 -1.89
CA ARG A 15 0.90 -5.31 -1.51
C ARG A 15 2.14 -5.81 -0.74
N ARG A 16 2.20 -7.08 -0.32
CA ARG A 16 3.18 -7.70 0.64
C ARG A 16 4.33 -6.79 1.10
N PRO A 17 4.07 -5.79 1.96
CA PRO A 17 5.12 -4.91 2.46
C PRO A 17 5.85 -5.55 3.65
N HIS A 18 5.26 -6.58 4.27
CA HIS A 18 5.54 -6.92 5.66
C HIS A 18 6.12 -8.31 5.93
N ARG A 19 6.46 -9.11 4.90
CA ARG A 19 7.35 -10.29 5.03
C ARG A 19 7.44 -11.04 3.71
N ALA A 20 8.55 -10.85 2.99
CA ALA A 20 9.07 -11.95 2.19
C ALA A 20 9.56 -13.06 3.14
N ARG A 21 9.71 -14.30 2.64
CA ARG A 21 10.24 -15.45 3.41
C ARG A 21 11.65 -15.24 4.00
N GLN A 22 12.25 -14.08 3.76
CA GLN A 22 13.60 -13.68 4.19
C GLN A 22 13.62 -12.31 4.88
N LEU A 23 12.45 -11.75 5.24
CA LEU A 23 12.29 -10.39 5.77
C LEU A 23 12.79 -9.27 4.84
N THR A 24 13.17 -9.57 3.61
CA THR A 24 13.56 -8.57 2.62
C THR A 24 12.31 -7.90 2.03
N PRO A 25 12.22 -6.57 2.00
CA PRO A 25 11.19 -5.88 1.23
C PRO A 25 11.26 -6.31 -0.24
N ARG A 26 10.11 -6.44 -0.91
CA ARG A 26 10.14 -6.56 -2.37
C ARG A 26 10.81 -5.30 -2.93
N ARG A 27 11.61 -5.44 -4.01
CA ARG A 27 12.07 -4.25 -4.75
C ARG A 27 10.84 -3.42 -5.10
N PRO A 28 10.84 -2.12 -4.79
CA PRO A 28 9.69 -1.29 -5.07
C PRO A 28 9.50 -1.23 -6.59
N ASP A 29 8.25 -1.32 -7.05
CA ASP A 29 7.89 -1.27 -8.47
C ASP A 29 8.02 0.17 -9.02
N HIS A 30 8.38 1.13 -8.18
CA HIS A 30 8.58 2.54 -8.46
C HIS A 30 9.79 3.08 -7.69
N PRO A 31 10.45 4.15 -8.17
CA PRO A 31 11.55 4.77 -7.44
C PRO A 31 11.11 5.15 -6.02
N ILE A 32 11.99 4.93 -5.05
CA ILE A 32 11.80 5.41 -3.68
C ILE A 32 11.88 6.94 -3.76
N PRO A 33 10.83 7.69 -3.40
CA PRO A 33 10.90 9.13 -3.37
C PRO A 33 12.04 9.55 -2.44
N GLN A 34 12.92 10.44 -2.89
CA GLN A 34 13.78 11.16 -1.95
C GLN A 34 12.86 11.85 -0.94
N SER A 35 13.28 11.93 0.33
CA SER A 35 12.52 12.55 1.41
C SER A 35 12.44 14.08 1.23
N ASN A 36 11.81 14.48 0.15
CA ASN A 36 11.34 15.82 -0.08
C ASN A 36 10.00 15.87 0.66
N HIS A 37 9.65 17.00 1.29
CA HIS A 37 8.37 17.17 1.98
C HIS A 37 7.20 17.24 0.96
N THR A 38 7.10 16.25 0.08
CA THR A 38 6.08 16.12 -0.95
C THR A 38 4.76 15.83 -0.26
N ALA A 39 3.71 16.54 -0.70
CA ALA A 39 2.37 16.30 -0.19
C ALA A 39 2.00 14.81 -0.37
N VAL A 40 1.33 14.22 0.61
CA VAL A 40 0.89 12.82 0.55
C VAL A 40 -0.61 12.78 0.34
N ARG A 41 -1.06 12.02 -0.67
CA ARG A 41 -2.48 11.78 -0.93
C ARG A 41 -2.95 10.52 -0.23
N ARG A 42 -4.03 10.65 0.54
CA ARG A 42 -4.71 9.51 1.18
C ARG A 42 -5.85 9.02 0.29
N ARG A 43 -5.91 7.71 0.06
CA ARG A 43 -7.00 7.04 -0.67
C ARG A 43 -7.68 5.99 0.22
N PRO A 44 -8.96 6.20 0.62
CA PRO A 44 -9.70 5.19 1.34
C PRO A 44 -10.09 4.03 0.42
N VAL A 45 -9.93 2.81 0.92
CA VAL A 45 -10.25 1.54 0.25
C VAL A 45 -11.14 0.71 1.17
N ILE A 46 -11.99 -0.16 0.59
CA ILE A 46 -12.94 -1.00 1.35
C ILE A 46 -13.82 -0.14 2.28
N GLY A 47 -14.45 0.90 1.73
CA GLY A 47 -15.30 1.80 2.51
C GLY A 47 -14.58 2.58 3.61
N GLY A 48 -13.25 2.71 3.54
CA GLY A 48 -12.43 3.42 4.53
C GLY A 48 -11.81 2.51 5.60
N LEU A 49 -12.07 1.19 5.56
CA LEU A 49 -11.42 0.22 6.43
C LEU A 49 -9.90 0.21 6.24
N ILE A 50 -9.43 0.50 5.02
CA ILE A 50 -8.01 0.58 4.68
C ILE A 50 -7.75 1.95 4.07
N ASN A 51 -6.61 2.56 4.39
CA ASN A 51 -6.13 3.78 3.75
C ASN A 51 -4.80 3.51 3.05
N GLU A 52 -4.73 3.82 1.78
CA GLU A 52 -3.47 3.85 1.02
C GLU A 52 -2.92 5.27 0.97
N TYR A 53 -1.60 5.38 0.92
CA TYR A 53 -0.89 6.65 0.90
C TYR A 53 0.10 6.64 -0.25
N GLU A 54 0.02 7.66 -1.09
CA GLU A 54 0.90 7.83 -2.25
C GLU A 54 1.40 9.27 -2.28
N PRO A 55 2.65 9.52 -2.73
CA PRO A 55 3.11 10.88 -2.93
C PRO A 55 2.20 11.57 -3.96
N ALA A 56 1.77 12.79 -3.65
CA ALA A 56 1.19 13.66 -4.65
C ALA A 56 2.25 13.88 -5.73
N ALA A 57 1.89 13.68 -7.00
CA ALA A 57 2.73 14.11 -8.10
C ALA A 57 3.06 15.60 -7.88
N ALA A 58 4.34 15.96 -8.02
CA ALA A 58 4.79 17.35 -7.99
C ALA A 58 4.25 18.12 -9.21
#